data_AF-A0A5J4U0A1-F1
#
_entry.id   AF-A0A5J4U0A1-F1
#
_cell.length_a   1.000
_cell.length_b   1.000
_cell.length_c   1.000
_cell.angle_alpha   90.00
_cell.angle_beta   90.00
_cell.angle_gamma   90.00
#
_symmetry.space_group_name_H-M   'P 1'
#
loop_
_entity.id
_entity.type
_entity.pdbx_description
1 polymer ?
#
loop_
_entity_poly.entity_id
_entity_poly.type
_entity_poly.pdbx_seq_one_letter_code
_entity_poly.pdbx_strand_id
1 'polypeptide(L)' 'TSIITQSVGAGMQSATACIWDVGSDSYVVETWTNNAIQVYVTVYGFAM' A
#
# COMPACT_ATOMS: atom_id res chain seq x y z
N THR A 1 -6.45 0.06 -1.69
CA THR A 1 -5.75 0.86 -2.73
C THR A 1 -4.71 0.02 -3.41
N SER A 2 -4.55 0.17 -4.73
CA SER A 2 -3.50 -0.52 -5.50
C SER A 2 -2.79 0.50 -6.38
N ILE A 3 -1.47 0.51 -6.34
CA ILE A 3 -0.59 1.34 -7.18
C ILE A 3 0.20 0.38 -8.05
N ILE A 4 0.16 0.60 -9.37
CA ILE A 4 0.91 -0.18 -10.35
C ILE A 4 1.70 0.82 -11.18
N THR A 5 3.02 0.68 -11.21
CA THR A 5 3.92 1.60 -11.92
C THR A 5 4.98 0.84 -12.71
N GLN A 6 5.48 1.46 -13.78
CA GLN A 6 6.55 0.90 -14.60
C GLN A 6 7.89 0.98 -13.86
N SER A 7 8.67 -0.10 -13.91
CA SER A 7 10.02 -0.14 -13.35
C SER A 7 11.00 0.58 -14.28
N VAL A 8 11.14 1.90 -14.08
CA VAL A 8 12.02 2.78 -14.87
C VAL A 8 13.29 3.21 -14.13
N GLY A 9 13.61 2.54 -13.02
CA GLY A 9 14.77 2.88 -12.17
C GLY A 9 14.55 4.07 -11.22
N ALA A 10 13.37 4.67 -11.21
CA ALA A 10 12.97 5.67 -10.22
C ALA A 10 12.54 4.97 -8.91
N GLY A 11 13.07 5.42 -7.78
CA GLY A 11 12.63 4.95 -6.46
C GLY A 11 11.25 5.51 -6.11
N MET A 12 10.43 4.71 -5.43
CA MET A 12 9.09 5.12 -4.98
C MET A 12 8.92 4.86 -3.48
N GLN A 13 8.43 5.86 -2.76
CA GLN A 13 8.01 5.75 -1.37
C GLN A 13 6.51 6.06 -1.28
N SER A 14 5.76 5.20 -0.61
CA SER A 14 4.33 5.39 -0.38
C SER A 14 4.05 5.26 1.12
N ALA A 15 3.22 6.16 1.64
CA ALA A 15 2.77 6.16 3.02
C ALA A 15 1.29 6.56 3.07
N THR A 16 0.60 6.14 4.12
CA THR A 16 -0.79 6.49 4.37
C THR A 16 -0.93 6.95 5.83
N ALA A 17 -1.80 7.92 6.06
CA ALA A 17 -2.10 8.45 7.38
C ALA A 17 -3.61 8.57 7.50
N CYS A 18 -4.16 8.08 8.61
CA CYS A 18 -5.59 7.98 8.82
C CYS A 18 -5.97 8.22 10.29
N ILE A 19 -7.22 8.64 10.51
CA ILE A 19 -7.79 8.87 11.84
C ILE A 19 -8.84 7.76 12.08
N TRP A 20 -8.52 6.80 12.95
CA TRP A 20 -9.29 5.57 13.17
C TRP A 20 -9.32 5.16 14.63
N ASP A 21 -10.17 4.18 14.98
CA ASP A 21 -10.10 3.52 16.28
C ASP A 21 -8.91 2.57 16.35
N VAL A 22 -7.98 2.84 17.28
CA VAL A 22 -6.72 2.10 17.42
C VAL A 22 -6.93 0.66 17.87
N GLY A 23 -8.06 0.36 18.51
CA GLY A 23 -8.35 -0.98 19.03
C GLY A 23 -8.89 -1.96 18.00
N SER A 24 -9.45 -1.47 16.90
CA SER A 24 -10.34 -2.27 16.04
C SER A 24 -10.11 -2.08 14.54
N ASP A 25 -9.63 -0.90 14.14
CA ASP A 25 -9.26 -0.62 12.76
C ASP A 25 -7.80 -0.96 12.50
N SER A 26 -7.48 -1.34 11.27
CA SER A 26 -6.12 -1.73 10.90
C SER A 26 -5.86 -1.53 9.41
N TYR A 27 -4.60 -1.66 9.02
CA TYR A 27 -4.20 -1.71 7.62
C TYR A 27 -3.06 -2.68 7.42
N VAL A 28 -2.91 -3.17 6.19
CA VAL A 28 -1.77 -3.99 5.75
C VAL A 28 -1.28 -3.48 4.41
N VAL A 29 0.04 -3.51 4.21
CA VAL A 29 0.70 -3.14 2.97
C VAL A 29 1.45 -4.35 2.42
N GLU A 30 1.18 -4.67 1.16
CA GLU A 30 1.86 -5.71 0.42
C GLU A 30 2.53 -5.11 -0.81
N THR A 31 3.77 -5.52 -1.06
CA THR A 31 4.56 -5.04 -2.21
C THR A 31 5.02 -6.20 -3.06
N TRP A 32 4.95 -6.03 -4.37
CA TRP A 32 5.41 -7.03 -5.33
C TRP A 32 6.09 -6.36 -6.51
N THR A 33 7.18 -6.95 -7.00
CA THR A 33 7.95 -6.39 -8.10
C THR A 33 8.34 -7.49 -9.10
N ASN A 34 8.49 -7.08 -10.35
CA ASN A 34 9.17 -7.87 -11.37
C ASN A 34 10.00 -6.95 -12.28
N ASN A 35 10.55 -7.49 -13.38
CA ASN A 35 11.43 -6.75 -14.27
C ASN A 35 10.77 -5.54 -14.98
N ALA A 36 9.45 -5.50 -15.09
CA ALA A 36 8.73 -4.48 -15.84
C ALA A 36 7.90 -3.54 -14.95
N ILE A 37 7.41 -4.03 -13.81
CA ILE A 37 6.45 -3.31 -12.97
C ILE A 37 6.72 -3.47 -11.47
N GLN A 38 6.25 -2.48 -10.71
CA GLN A 38 6.19 -2.50 -9.26
C GLN A 38 4.74 -2.29 -8.83
N VAL A 39 4.30 -3.07 -7.84
CA VAL A 39 2.93 -3.09 -7.33
C VAL A 39 2.95 -2.87 -5.83
N TYR A 40 2.12 -1.94 -5.36
CA TYR A 40 1.92 -1.65 -3.94
C TYR A 40 0.43 -1.73 -3.65
N VAL A 41 0.06 -2.58 -2.72
CA VAL A 41 -1.32 -2.78 -2.28
C VAL A 41 -1.42 -2.36 -0.83
N THR A 42 -2.39 -1.51 -0.52
CA THR A 42 -2.78 -1.17 0.84
C THR A 42 -4.21 -1.59 1.06
N VAL A 43 -4.44 -2.44 2.06
CA VAL A 43 -5.78 -2.88 2.47
C VAL A 43 -6.10 -2.23 3.82
N TYR A 44 -7.32 -1.74 3.96
CA TYR A 44 -7.83 -1.11 5.18
C TYR A 44 -8.96 -1.98 5.74
N GLY A 45 -8.82 -2.40 6.99
CA GLY A 45 -9.83 -3.14 7.73
C GLY A 45 -10.46 -2.24 8.78
N PHE A 46 -11.79 -2.16 8.77
CA PHE A 46 -12.57 -1.36 9.71
C PHE A 46 -13.47 -2.26 10.54
N ALA A 47 -13.53 -2.03 11.85
CA ALA A 47 -14.55 -2.68 12.66
C ALA A 47 -15.89 -1.94 12.54
N MET A 48 -16.99 -2.70 12.62
CA MET A 48 -18.36 -2.17 12.61
C MET A 48 -18.97 -2.18 14.00
#